data_AF-A0A0Q1F9D4-F1
#
_entry.id   AF-A0A0Q1F9D4-F1
#
_cell.length_a   1.000
_cell.length_b   1.000
_cell.length_c   1.000
_cell.angle_alpha   90.00
_cell.angle_beta   90.00
_cell.angle_gamma   90.00
#
_symmetry.space_group_name_H-M   'P 1'
#
loop_
_entity.id
_entity.type
_entity.pdbx_description
1 polymer ?
#
loop_
_entity_poly.entity_id
_entity_poly.type
_entity_poly.pdbx_seq_one_letter_code
_entity_poly.pdbx_strand_id
1 'polypeptide(L)'
;MKCRAALAWDSDLVFTRFIEDCGVPCELVTPHMLAAPFYRGSFVTLVIPTGFGNPAFSGLLPALRASQGRIKRFVERGGNLLVFGAMSPNENAYDWLPFPVRYHHEYFRASVTPENGKEGHILEDFDCSAVECDGHFSECHGSRVVEAENGRTLMLRHGLGKGTVYVTAIHEYPSRGFIRSFCTGDTETLF
;
A
#
# COMPACT_ATOMS: atom_id res chain seq x y z
N MET A 1 -4.34 -17.46 13.85
CA MET A 1 -4.18 -16.31 12.96
C MET A 1 -3.51 -16.76 11.68
N LYS A 2 -3.94 -16.23 10.53
CA LYS A 2 -3.33 -16.41 9.21
C LYS A 2 -2.40 -15.24 8.93
N CYS A 3 -1.33 -15.49 8.18
CA CYS A 3 -0.35 -14.48 7.83
C CYS A 3 0.14 -14.78 6.41
N ARG A 4 -0.19 -13.90 5.45
CA ARG A 4 0.21 -14.05 4.05
C ARG A 4 0.03 -12.74 3.29
N ALA A 5 1.06 -12.31 2.60
CA ALA A 5 1.04 -11.15 1.73
C ALA A 5 1.18 -11.55 0.26
N ALA A 6 0.59 -10.76 -0.62
CA ALA A 6 0.94 -10.68 -2.02
C ALA A 6 1.64 -9.35 -2.28
N LEU A 7 2.74 -9.37 -3.03
CA LEU A 7 3.39 -8.17 -3.56
C LEU A 7 3.07 -8.09 -5.05
N ALA A 8 2.31 -7.09 -5.49
CA ALA A 8 2.04 -6.92 -6.91
C ALA A 8 3.19 -6.17 -7.57
N TRP A 9 3.97 -6.83 -8.43
CA TRP A 9 5.08 -6.21 -9.17
C TRP A 9 5.53 -7.05 -10.37
N ASP A 10 6.31 -6.45 -11.26
CA ASP A 10 6.71 -7.07 -12.54
C ASP A 10 7.78 -8.15 -12.38
N SER A 11 8.63 -8.03 -11.36
CA SER A 11 9.80 -8.88 -11.13
C SER A 11 10.13 -8.99 -9.64
N ASP A 12 11.07 -9.86 -9.29
CA ASP A 12 11.53 -10.01 -7.91
C ASP A 12 12.09 -8.68 -7.39
N LEU A 13 11.52 -8.23 -6.27
CA LEU A 13 11.95 -7.04 -5.54
C LEU A 13 12.57 -7.45 -4.20
N VAL A 14 13.53 -6.65 -3.74
CA VAL A 14 14.05 -6.73 -2.35
C VAL A 14 12.92 -6.61 -1.33
N PHE A 15 11.82 -5.95 -1.70
CA PHE A 15 10.64 -5.81 -0.84
C PHE A 15 9.99 -7.15 -0.49
N THR A 16 9.96 -8.13 -1.39
CA THR A 16 9.46 -9.49 -1.08
C THR A 16 10.26 -10.08 0.08
N ARG A 17 11.60 -10.01 -0.01
CA ARG A 17 12.50 -10.50 1.03
C ARG A 17 12.34 -9.74 2.34
N PHE A 18 12.13 -8.42 2.29
CA PHE A 18 11.86 -7.64 3.49
C PHE A 18 10.57 -8.09 4.20
N ILE A 19 9.49 -8.35 3.45
CA ILE A 19 8.23 -8.86 4.00
C ILE A 19 8.45 -10.26 4.64
N GLU A 20 9.21 -11.13 3.97
CA GLU A 20 9.58 -12.45 4.50
C GLU A 20 10.43 -12.36 5.77
N ASP A 21 11.40 -11.44 5.83
CA ASP A 21 12.21 -11.16 7.01
C ASP A 21 11.39 -10.61 8.20
N CYS A 22 10.18 -10.08 7.93
CA CYS A 22 9.20 -9.72 8.96
C CYS A 22 8.40 -10.93 9.47
N GLY A 23 8.64 -12.13 8.94
CA GLY A 23 7.93 -13.36 9.28
C GLY A 23 6.61 -13.55 8.54
N VAL A 24 6.43 -12.87 7.40
CA VAL A 24 5.22 -12.92 6.58
C VAL A 24 5.52 -13.64 5.27
N PRO A 25 4.91 -14.81 4.98
CA PRO A 25 5.02 -15.42 3.66
C PRO A 25 4.53 -14.47 2.57
N CYS A 26 5.35 -14.20 1.56
CA CYS A 26 5.06 -13.25 0.50
C CYS A 26 5.06 -13.92 -0.87
N GLU A 27 3.98 -13.72 -1.64
CA GLU A 27 3.88 -14.18 -3.03
C GLU A 27 4.04 -13.00 -3.98
N LEU A 28 4.92 -13.10 -4.97
CA LEU A 28 4.97 -12.14 -6.07
C LEU A 28 3.78 -12.37 -7.02
N VAL A 29 2.95 -11.34 -7.20
CA VAL A 29 1.81 -11.35 -8.12
C VAL A 29 2.12 -10.43 -9.30
N THR A 30 2.48 -11.03 -10.43
CA THR A 30 2.81 -10.25 -11.64
C THR A 30 1.59 -9.53 -12.21
N PRO A 31 1.76 -8.46 -13.01
CA PRO A 31 0.66 -7.80 -13.72
C PRO A 31 -0.20 -8.78 -14.53
N HIS A 32 0.43 -9.79 -15.14
CA HIS A 32 -0.27 -10.84 -15.89
C HIS A 32 -1.16 -11.70 -14.99
N MET A 33 -0.69 -12.08 -13.80
CA MET A 33 -1.49 -12.81 -12.82
C MET A 33 -2.63 -11.95 -12.27
N LEU A 34 -2.36 -10.69 -11.96
CA LEU A 34 -3.35 -9.74 -11.44
C LEU A 34 -4.52 -9.57 -12.43
N ALA A 35 -4.20 -9.37 -13.71
CA ALA A 35 -5.17 -9.20 -14.78
C ALA A 35 -5.84 -10.52 -15.23
N ALA A 36 -5.29 -11.69 -14.88
CA ALA A 36 -5.83 -12.98 -15.30
C ALA A 36 -7.15 -13.31 -14.56
N PRO A 37 -8.29 -13.47 -15.26
CA PRO A 37 -9.60 -13.72 -14.61
C PRO A 37 -9.67 -14.97 -13.75
N PHE A 38 -8.81 -15.95 -14.02
CA PHE A 38 -8.79 -17.25 -13.35
C PHE A 38 -7.70 -17.38 -12.29
N TYR A 39 -6.85 -16.36 -12.12
CA TYR A 39 -5.87 -16.36 -11.05
C TYR A 39 -6.60 -16.38 -9.70
N ARG A 40 -6.19 -17.28 -8.81
CA ARG A 40 -6.81 -17.49 -7.50
C ARG A 40 -5.72 -17.54 -6.43
N GLY A 41 -5.36 -16.38 -5.93
CA GLY A 41 -4.53 -16.23 -4.74
C GLY A 41 -5.40 -15.92 -3.52
N SER A 42 -5.02 -16.43 -2.36
CA SER A 42 -5.66 -16.10 -1.08
C SER A 42 -4.63 -15.42 -0.19
N PHE A 43 -4.94 -14.20 0.25
CA PHE A 43 -3.99 -13.34 0.98
C PHE A 43 -4.69 -12.62 2.12
N VAL A 44 -3.94 -12.29 3.16
CA VAL A 44 -4.40 -11.28 4.14
C VAL A 44 -4.23 -9.90 3.52
N THR A 45 -3.06 -9.65 2.91
CA THR A 45 -2.68 -8.33 2.41
C THR A 45 -2.19 -8.37 0.97
N LEU A 46 -2.60 -7.39 0.17
CA LEU A 46 -1.99 -7.05 -1.10
C LEU A 46 -1.16 -5.77 -0.94
N VAL A 47 0.10 -5.80 -1.35
CA VAL A 47 1.05 -4.67 -1.28
C VAL A 47 1.37 -4.21 -2.69
N ILE A 48 1.23 -2.91 -2.94
CA ILE A 48 1.56 -2.23 -4.20
C ILE A 48 2.76 -1.31 -3.94
N PRO A 49 3.97 -1.69 -4.38
CA PRO A 49 5.20 -0.93 -4.14
C PRO A 49 5.22 0.47 -4.76
N THR A 50 6.16 1.27 -4.26
CA THR A 50 6.48 2.57 -4.81
C THR A 50 6.85 2.46 -6.29
N GLY A 51 6.38 3.42 -7.11
CA GLY A 51 6.70 3.48 -8.53
C GLY A 51 5.72 2.74 -9.45
N PHE A 52 4.65 2.15 -8.90
CA PHE A 52 3.66 1.40 -9.70
C PHE A 52 3.01 2.21 -10.83
N GLY A 53 2.97 3.54 -10.70
CA GLY A 53 2.37 4.45 -11.67
C GLY A 53 3.37 5.04 -12.68
N ASN A 54 4.65 4.68 -12.56
CA ASN A 54 5.70 5.17 -13.43
C ASN A 54 6.14 4.08 -14.42
N PRO A 55 5.89 4.27 -15.73
CA PRO A 55 6.17 3.25 -16.75
C PRO A 55 7.66 2.97 -16.96
N ALA A 56 8.55 3.81 -16.43
CA ALA A 56 9.99 3.54 -16.44
C ALA A 56 10.38 2.46 -15.41
N PHE A 57 9.55 2.23 -14.38
CA PHE A 57 9.80 1.26 -13.32
C PHE A 57 8.89 0.04 -13.39
N SER A 58 7.63 0.21 -13.80
CA SER A 58 6.68 -0.91 -13.85
C SER A 58 5.53 -0.74 -14.86
N GLY A 59 5.07 -1.87 -15.40
CA GLY A 59 3.84 -2.03 -16.18
C GLY A 59 2.59 -2.36 -15.34
N LEU A 60 2.63 -2.14 -14.02
CA LEU A 60 1.57 -2.57 -13.09
C LEU A 60 0.28 -1.74 -13.18
N LEU A 61 0.35 -0.43 -13.42
CA LEU A 61 -0.83 0.46 -13.43
C LEU A 61 -1.96 -0.01 -14.37
N PRO A 62 -1.71 -0.39 -15.64
CA PRO A 62 -2.74 -0.97 -16.50
C PRO A 62 -3.41 -2.23 -15.91
N ALA A 63 -2.63 -3.11 -15.27
CA ALA A 63 -3.17 -4.33 -14.66
C ALA A 63 -4.00 -4.03 -13.41
N LEU A 64 -3.61 -3.03 -12.61
CA LEU A 64 -4.41 -2.55 -11.47
C LEU A 64 -5.77 -2.05 -11.93
N ARG A 65 -5.80 -1.20 -12.97
CA ARG A 65 -7.03 -0.69 -13.59
C ARG A 65 -7.92 -1.80 -14.15
N ALA A 66 -7.34 -2.77 -14.86
CA ALA A 66 -8.07 -3.93 -15.37
C ALA A 66 -8.67 -4.79 -14.24
N SER A 67 -8.02 -4.80 -13.07
CA SER A 67 -8.38 -5.63 -11.92
C SER A 67 -9.17 -4.89 -10.84
N GLN A 68 -9.54 -3.62 -11.06
CA GLN A 68 -10.18 -2.75 -10.06
C GLN A 68 -11.37 -3.41 -9.35
N GLY A 69 -12.23 -4.12 -10.10
CA GLY A 69 -13.42 -4.76 -9.54
C GLY A 69 -13.09 -5.96 -8.65
N ARG A 70 -11.97 -6.66 -8.91
CA ARG A 70 -11.47 -7.75 -8.06
C ARG A 70 -10.83 -7.19 -6.80
N ILE A 71 -9.99 -6.17 -6.94
CA ILE A 71 -9.36 -5.46 -5.81
C ILE A 71 -10.43 -4.94 -4.86
N LYS A 72 -11.48 -4.28 -5.39
CA LYS A 72 -12.62 -3.83 -4.59
C LYS A 72 -13.26 -4.98 -3.81
N ARG A 73 -13.58 -6.10 -4.47
CA ARG A 73 -14.17 -7.29 -3.81
C ARG A 73 -13.24 -7.93 -2.79
N PHE A 74 -11.94 -7.97 -3.04
CA PHE A 74 -10.94 -8.47 -2.11
C PHE A 74 -10.97 -7.66 -0.82
N VAL A 75 -10.93 -6.32 -0.93
CA VAL A 75 -11.00 -5.44 0.25
C VAL A 75 -12.36 -5.56 0.96
N GLU A 76 -13.48 -5.49 0.23
CA GLU A 76 -14.83 -5.62 0.81
C GLU A 76 -15.00 -6.90 1.64
N ARG A 77 -14.33 -7.98 1.26
CA ARG A 77 -14.40 -9.29 1.90
C ARG A 77 -13.46 -9.47 3.09
N GLY A 78 -12.56 -8.53 3.36
CA GLY A 78 -11.65 -8.57 4.51
C GLY A 78 -10.17 -8.53 4.14
N GLY A 79 -9.84 -8.41 2.86
CA GLY A 79 -8.46 -8.21 2.42
C GLY A 79 -7.95 -6.80 2.77
N ASN A 80 -6.67 -6.72 3.12
CA ASN A 80 -5.98 -5.47 3.39
C ASN A 80 -5.19 -5.03 2.14
N LEU A 81 -5.17 -3.72 1.86
CA LEU A 81 -4.41 -3.16 0.76
C LEU A 81 -3.44 -2.11 1.28
N LEU A 82 -2.14 -2.25 0.98
CA LEU A 82 -1.11 -1.25 1.25
C LEU A 82 -0.56 -0.74 -0.07
N VAL A 83 -0.72 0.55 -0.35
CA VAL A 83 -0.32 1.19 -1.60
C VAL A 83 0.67 2.30 -1.33
N PHE A 84 1.82 2.25 -1.98
CA PHE A 84 2.85 3.27 -1.87
C PHE A 84 2.71 4.37 -2.94
N GLY A 85 3.65 5.32 -2.97
CA GLY A 85 3.69 6.43 -3.92
C GLY A 85 3.79 5.97 -5.38
N ALA A 86 3.06 6.64 -6.28
CA ALA A 86 3.07 6.28 -7.69
C ALA A 86 4.38 6.61 -8.43
N MET A 87 5.24 7.48 -7.86
CA MET A 87 6.40 8.12 -8.51
C MET A 87 6.09 8.67 -9.91
N SER A 88 4.89 9.22 -10.10
CA SER A 88 4.39 9.63 -11.40
C SER A 88 3.73 11.00 -11.29
N PRO A 89 3.95 11.91 -12.25
CA PRO A 89 3.27 13.21 -12.27
C PRO A 89 1.78 13.09 -12.61
N ASN A 90 1.31 11.89 -12.98
CA ASN A 90 -0.11 11.65 -13.21
C ASN A 90 -0.87 11.60 -11.88
N GLU A 91 -1.55 12.70 -11.54
CA GLU A 91 -2.39 12.81 -10.33
C GLU A 91 -3.50 11.73 -10.26
N ASN A 92 -3.89 11.15 -11.40
CA ASN A 92 -4.92 10.11 -11.50
C ASN A 92 -4.34 8.68 -11.49
N ALA A 93 -3.11 8.47 -11.00
CA ALA A 93 -2.50 7.14 -10.92
C ALA A 93 -3.27 6.17 -9.99
N TYR A 94 -4.17 6.68 -9.15
CA TYR A 94 -4.95 5.92 -8.17
C TYR A 94 -6.40 5.66 -8.60
N ASP A 95 -6.78 5.94 -9.85
CA ASP A 95 -8.15 5.77 -10.38
C ASP A 95 -8.68 4.33 -10.39
N TRP A 96 -7.86 3.35 -10.03
CA TRP A 96 -8.21 1.95 -9.84
C TRP A 96 -8.65 1.62 -8.41
N LEU A 97 -8.46 2.54 -7.46
CA LEU A 97 -8.94 2.40 -6.09
C LEU A 97 -10.46 2.64 -6.02
N PRO A 98 -11.15 2.04 -5.03
CA PRO A 98 -12.60 2.17 -4.88
C PRO A 98 -13.06 3.52 -4.28
N PHE A 99 -12.14 4.47 -4.09
CA PHE A 99 -12.39 5.82 -3.60
C PHE A 99 -11.37 6.79 -4.23
N PRO A 100 -11.71 8.08 -4.38
CA PRO A 100 -10.81 9.05 -4.99
C PRO A 100 -9.60 9.34 -4.10
N VAL A 101 -8.43 9.36 -4.73
CA VAL A 101 -7.15 9.75 -4.14
C VAL A 101 -6.43 10.64 -5.15
N ARG A 102 -6.07 11.87 -4.76
CA ARG A 102 -5.18 12.72 -5.55
C ARG A 102 -3.80 12.76 -4.91
N TYR A 103 -2.82 12.33 -5.69
CA TYR A 103 -1.41 12.28 -5.32
C TYR A 103 -0.61 13.33 -6.09
N HIS A 104 0.25 14.04 -5.37
CA HIS A 104 1.20 15.00 -5.91
C HIS A 104 2.60 14.41 -5.73
N HIS A 105 3.27 14.11 -6.84
CA HIS A 105 4.63 13.61 -6.82
C HIS A 105 5.62 14.74 -6.53
N GLU A 106 6.33 14.62 -5.41
CA GLU A 106 7.35 15.57 -4.97
C GLU A 106 8.26 14.86 -3.98
N TYR A 107 9.58 14.86 -4.24
CA TYR A 107 10.53 14.37 -3.26
C TYR A 107 10.82 15.43 -2.22
N PHE A 108 10.59 15.08 -0.95
CA PHE A 108 10.94 15.95 0.17
C PHE A 108 11.17 15.12 1.44
N ARG A 109 11.73 15.80 2.44
CA ARG A 109 11.91 15.28 3.78
C ARG A 109 11.01 16.03 4.74
N ALA A 110 10.38 15.34 5.67
CA ALA A 110 9.47 15.96 6.63
C ALA A 110 9.61 15.37 8.04
N SER A 111 9.40 16.22 9.03
CA SER A 111 9.05 15.78 10.39
C SER A 111 7.58 15.38 10.40
N VAL A 112 7.28 14.25 11.03
CA VAL A 112 5.94 13.67 11.09
C VAL A 112 5.59 13.32 12.53
N THR A 113 4.32 13.49 12.88
CA THR A 113 3.81 13.00 14.16
C THR A 113 2.89 11.81 13.87
N PRO A 114 3.29 10.57 14.19
CA PRO A 114 2.40 9.42 14.06
C PRO A 114 1.18 9.61 14.98
N GLU A 115 -0.02 9.30 14.49
CA GLU A 115 -1.19 9.22 15.37
C GLU A 115 -1.00 8.11 16.41
N ASN A 116 -1.25 8.39 17.69
CA ASN A 116 -1.17 7.39 18.77
C ASN A 116 -2.26 6.31 18.62
N GLY A 117 -1.86 5.04 18.58
CA GLY A 117 -2.74 3.88 18.35
C GLY A 117 -2.16 2.58 18.95
N LYS A 118 -2.98 1.52 18.99
CA LYS A 118 -2.66 0.25 19.71
C LYS A 118 -1.93 -0.81 18.87
N GLU A 119 -1.52 -0.49 17.65
CA GLU A 119 -0.84 -1.42 16.74
C GLU A 119 0.37 -0.71 16.12
N GLY A 120 1.48 -1.44 15.96
CA GLY A 120 2.78 -0.90 15.59
C GLY A 120 2.70 0.09 14.44
N HIS A 121 3.26 1.29 14.63
CA HIS A 121 3.14 2.38 13.67
C HIS A 121 3.98 2.08 12.43
N ILE A 122 3.53 2.54 11.26
CA ILE A 122 4.28 2.41 10.00
C ILE A 122 5.73 2.94 10.11
N LEU A 123 6.01 3.83 11.05
CA LEU A 123 7.30 4.47 11.30
C LEU A 123 7.93 4.11 12.67
N GLU A 124 7.43 3.09 13.37
CA GLU A 124 7.91 2.75 14.74
C GLU A 124 9.42 2.49 14.82
N ASP A 125 10.02 1.97 13.74
CA ASP A 125 11.47 1.68 13.66
C ASP A 125 12.30 2.88 13.17
N PHE A 126 11.70 4.06 12.98
CA PHE A 126 12.29 5.18 12.24
C PHE A 126 12.32 6.51 13.01
N ASP A 127 13.30 7.36 12.68
CA ASP A 127 13.39 8.73 13.17
C ASP A 127 12.32 9.62 12.49
N CYS A 128 11.25 9.89 13.22
CA CYS A 128 10.12 10.67 12.74
C CYS A 128 10.44 12.16 12.50
N SER A 129 11.61 12.67 12.91
CA SER A 129 12.00 14.06 12.66
C SER A 129 12.34 14.35 11.20
N ALA A 130 12.57 13.28 10.41
CA ALA A 130 13.28 13.42 9.16
C ALA A 130 12.98 12.26 8.19
N VAL A 131 11.69 12.04 7.93
CA VAL A 131 11.15 10.96 7.08
C VAL A 131 11.23 11.33 5.60
N GLU A 132 11.70 10.41 4.77
CA GLU A 132 11.74 10.57 3.31
C GLU A 132 10.36 10.31 2.68
N CYS A 133 9.89 11.21 1.82
CA CYS A 133 8.60 11.14 1.13
C CYS A 133 8.78 11.33 -0.38
N ASP A 134 7.99 10.62 -1.17
CA ASP A 134 7.95 10.74 -2.63
C ASP A 134 6.72 11.53 -3.14
N GLY A 135 5.89 12.03 -2.24
CA GLY A 135 4.77 12.90 -2.57
C GLY A 135 3.88 13.23 -1.39
N HIS A 136 2.69 13.74 -1.67
CA HIS A 136 1.65 13.98 -0.68
C HIS A 136 0.25 13.88 -1.29
N PHE A 137 -0.78 13.81 -0.45
CA PHE A 137 -2.17 13.72 -0.89
C PHE A 137 -2.92 15.03 -0.66
N SER A 138 -3.74 15.45 -1.65
CA SER A 138 -4.54 16.70 -1.56
C SER A 138 -6.05 16.48 -1.48
N GLU A 139 -6.55 15.42 -2.12
CA GLU A 139 -7.95 14.99 -2.02
C GLU A 139 -7.96 13.60 -1.40
N CYS A 140 -8.71 13.46 -0.31
CA CYS A 140 -8.78 12.24 0.46
C CYS A 140 -10.22 11.91 0.87
N HIS A 141 -10.70 10.74 0.45
CA HIS A 141 -11.83 10.07 1.08
C HIS A 141 -11.31 9.03 2.07
N GLY A 142 -11.14 9.42 3.33
CA GLY A 142 -10.61 8.55 4.39
C GLY A 142 -10.07 9.35 5.58
N SER A 143 -9.62 8.65 6.60
CA SER A 143 -8.92 9.24 7.73
C SER A 143 -7.45 9.48 7.35
N ARG A 144 -6.93 10.66 7.71
CA ARG A 144 -5.51 10.96 7.60
C ARG A 144 -4.82 10.30 8.79
N VAL A 145 -3.78 9.52 8.54
CA VAL A 145 -3.09 8.73 9.60
C VAL A 145 -1.68 9.24 9.87
N VAL A 146 -1.05 9.80 8.84
CA VAL A 146 0.24 10.48 8.98
C VAL A 146 0.16 11.81 8.24
N GLU A 147 0.46 12.88 8.96
CA GLU A 147 0.61 14.22 8.43
C GLU A 147 2.01 14.75 8.78
N ALA A 148 2.61 15.46 7.84
CA ALA A 148 3.81 16.25 8.09
C ALA A 148 3.47 17.49 8.91
N GLU A 149 4.44 18.04 9.64
CA GLU A 149 4.26 19.27 10.43
C GLU A 149 3.81 20.48 9.58
N ASN A 150 4.10 20.49 8.28
CA ASN A 150 3.64 21.52 7.35
C ASN A 150 2.18 21.34 6.87
N GLY A 151 1.45 20.37 7.44
CA GLY A 151 0.05 20.07 7.13
C GLY A 151 -0.16 19.22 5.87
N ARG A 152 0.91 18.74 5.22
CA ARG A 152 0.79 17.81 4.08
C ARG A 152 0.42 16.42 4.57
N THR A 153 -0.60 15.83 3.97
CA THR A 153 -1.01 14.46 4.27
C THR A 153 -0.11 13.46 3.56
N LEU A 154 0.49 12.55 4.34
CA LEU A 154 1.45 11.56 3.86
C LEU A 154 0.88 10.14 3.84
N MET A 155 -0.15 9.87 4.64
CA MET A 155 -0.80 8.56 4.66
C MET A 155 -2.29 8.67 4.93
N LEU A 156 -3.05 7.89 4.16
CA LEU A 156 -4.51 7.80 4.22
C LEU A 156 -4.92 6.39 4.63
N ARG A 157 -6.02 6.30 5.37
CA ARG A 157 -6.72 5.05 5.69
C ARG A 157 -8.17 5.14 5.27
N HIS A 158 -8.64 4.10 4.58
CA HIS A 158 -10.03 3.95 4.19
C HIS A 158 -10.53 2.54 4.52
N GLY A 159 -11.59 2.45 5.32
CA GLY A 159 -12.28 1.18 5.57
C GLY A 159 -13.29 0.89 4.47
N LEU A 160 -13.29 -0.33 3.93
CA LEU A 160 -14.25 -0.75 2.90
C LEU A 160 -14.71 -2.18 3.17
N GLY A 161 -16.01 -2.35 3.46
CA GLY A 161 -16.56 -3.64 3.88
C GLY A 161 -15.86 -4.13 5.15
N LYS A 162 -15.22 -5.31 5.07
CA LYS A 162 -14.46 -5.90 6.19
C LYS A 162 -12.96 -5.59 6.15
N GLY A 163 -12.46 -5.01 5.07
CA GLY A 163 -11.04 -4.75 4.85
C GLY A 163 -10.66 -3.28 5.04
N THR A 164 -9.35 -3.02 4.92
CA THR A 164 -8.79 -1.66 5.04
C THR A 164 -7.81 -1.40 3.90
N VAL A 165 -7.88 -0.19 3.33
CA VAL A 165 -6.88 0.34 2.40
C VAL A 165 -6.04 1.39 3.10
N TYR A 166 -4.73 1.24 3.02
CA TYR A 166 -3.76 2.27 3.33
C TYR A 166 -3.07 2.74 2.06
N VAL A 167 -2.95 4.06 1.91
CA VAL A 167 -2.19 4.69 0.83
C VAL A 167 -1.15 5.59 1.48
N THR A 168 0.12 5.44 1.12
CA THR A 168 1.23 6.18 1.71
C THR A 168 2.13 6.80 0.64
N ALA A 169 2.62 8.00 0.91
CA ALA A 169 3.66 8.68 0.14
C ALA A 169 5.02 8.68 0.88
N ILE A 170 5.10 7.97 2.01
CA ILE A 170 6.36 7.71 2.71
C ILE A 170 7.20 6.78 1.83
N HIS A 171 8.45 7.17 1.58
CA HIS A 171 9.38 6.47 0.71
C HIS A 171 10.26 5.44 1.46
N GLU A 172 10.12 5.37 2.78
CA GLU A 172 10.80 4.39 3.63
C GLU A 172 10.04 3.05 3.64
N TYR A 173 10.76 1.95 3.93
CA TYR A 173 10.08 0.71 4.27
C TYR A 173 9.25 0.90 5.55
N PRO A 174 8.07 0.28 5.66
CA PRO A 174 7.33 0.29 6.92
C PRO A 174 8.12 -0.39 8.04
N SER A 175 7.79 -0.09 9.30
CA SER A 175 8.32 -0.83 10.43
C SER A 175 8.00 -2.33 10.33
N ARG A 176 8.90 -3.16 10.88
CA ARG A 176 8.72 -4.62 10.88
C ARG A 176 7.48 -5.02 11.68
N GLY A 177 7.20 -4.30 12.77
CA GLY A 177 6.01 -4.46 13.60
C GLY A 177 4.73 -4.22 12.81
N PHE A 178 4.68 -3.12 12.04
CA PHE A 178 3.56 -2.79 11.17
C PHE A 178 3.33 -3.87 10.11
N ILE A 179 4.36 -4.29 9.37
CA ILE A 179 4.21 -5.33 8.33
C ILE A 179 3.66 -6.62 8.92
N ARG A 180 4.23 -7.07 10.03
CA ARG A 180 3.80 -8.31 10.70
C ARG A 180 2.33 -8.21 11.12
N SER A 181 1.94 -7.11 11.76
CA SER A 181 0.56 -6.91 12.23
C SER A 181 -0.40 -6.78 11.05
N PHE A 182 -0.10 -5.91 10.09
CA PHE A 182 -0.98 -5.59 8.96
C PHE A 182 -1.18 -6.76 8.00
N CYS A 183 -0.21 -7.67 7.90
CA CYS A 183 -0.28 -8.88 7.08
C CYS A 183 -0.80 -10.12 7.85
N THR A 184 -1.23 -9.95 9.09
CA THR A 184 -1.82 -11.01 9.92
C THR A 184 -3.30 -10.73 10.15
N GLY A 185 -4.15 -11.75 10.00
CA GLY A 185 -5.59 -11.65 10.21
C GLY A 185 -6.22 -12.98 10.61
N ASP A 186 -7.55 -13.00 10.78
CA ASP A 186 -8.26 -14.24 11.12
C ASP A 186 -8.40 -15.19 9.92
N THR A 187 -8.51 -14.63 8.71
CA THR A 187 -8.71 -15.37 7.46
C THR A 187 -7.85 -14.83 6.33
N GLU A 188 -7.56 -15.66 5.34
CA GLU A 188 -7.09 -15.22 4.03
C GLU A 188 -8.29 -14.94 3.13
N THR A 189 -8.21 -13.87 2.34
CA THR A 189 -9.27 -13.47 1.42
C THR A 189 -8.86 -13.82 -0.01
N LEU A 190 -9.78 -14.45 -0.74
CA LEU A 190 -9.59 -14.78 -2.15
C LEU A 190 -9.57 -13.52 -3.01
N PHE A 191 -8.56 -13.39 -3.86
CA PHE A 191 -8.37 -12.33 -4.84
C PHE A 191 -8.94 -12.66 -6.23
#